data_AF-A0A7X6TFZ1-F1
#
_entry.id   AF-A0A7X6TFZ1-F1
#
_cell.length_a   1.000
_cell.length_b   1.000
_cell.length_c   1.000
_cell.angle_alpha   90.00
_cell.angle_beta   90.00
_cell.angle_gamma   90.00
#
_symmetry.space_group_name_H-M   'P 1'
#
loop_
_entity.id
_entity.type
_entity.pdbx_description
1 polymer ?
#
loop_
_entity_poly.entity_id
_entity_poly.type
_entity_poly.pdbx_seq_one_letter_code
_entity_poly.pdbx_strand_id
1 'polypeptide(L)'
;HGPYMPIYFITSAMMSGCALVIFFHWVAYRINGWKMSEKLEESLRAVAKLGALLYLIIMFFTTWKMISGFAGHPPGKYEAIMSLLNGPFSRNFWYGEVALGIVIPFLIILAVRARNLTAMAFGSMLSIIGIFVMRYDLVIVGQSIPGFNELGLVDLPHILPYAPTLHEWMVTLSGFTFCGVLFMMGERMFRGHLSEDH
;
A
#
# COMPACT_ATOMS: atom_id res chain seq x y z
N HIS A 1 18.89 -1.79 -10.54
CA HIS A 1 18.10 -1.26 -9.39
C HIS A 1 18.56 0.15 -9.03
N GLY A 2 17.68 0.98 -8.45
CA GLY A 2 18.00 2.36 -8.05
C GLY A 2 18.31 2.46 -6.54
N PRO A 3 19.23 3.33 -6.11
CA PRO A 3 19.64 3.46 -4.70
C PRO A 3 18.52 3.94 -3.75
N TYR A 4 17.39 4.39 -4.30
CA TYR A 4 16.22 4.85 -3.54
C TYR A 4 15.28 3.73 -3.05
N MET A 5 15.46 2.48 -3.52
CA MET A 5 14.56 1.37 -3.19
C MET A 5 14.46 1.08 -1.68
N PRO A 6 15.57 0.98 -0.90
CA PRO A 6 15.47 0.74 0.53
C PRO A 6 14.65 1.79 1.27
N ILE A 7 14.83 3.06 0.93
CA ILE A 7 14.10 4.18 1.54
C ILE A 7 12.61 4.06 1.19
N TYR A 8 12.28 3.81 -0.07
CA TYR A 8 10.91 3.59 -0.52
C TYR A 8 10.22 2.43 0.23
N PHE A 9 10.92 1.30 0.45
CA PHE A 9 10.38 0.18 1.21
C PHE A 9 10.10 0.54 2.68
N ILE A 10 11.01 1.25 3.34
CA ILE A 10 10.85 1.66 4.74
C ILE A 10 9.70 2.66 4.87
N THR A 11 9.69 3.71 4.04
CA THR A 11 8.63 4.73 4.07
C THR A 11 7.26 4.11 3.76
N SER A 12 7.18 3.20 2.79
CA SER A 12 5.91 2.52 2.46
C SER A 12 5.46 1.58 3.57
N ALA A 13 6.38 0.91 4.27
CA ALA A 13 6.05 0.11 5.44
C ALA A 13 5.47 0.98 6.57
N MET A 14 6.09 2.12 6.86
CA MET A 14 5.55 3.08 7.84
C MET A 14 4.17 3.60 7.43
N MET A 15 3.98 3.92 6.15
CA MET A 15 2.71 4.38 5.59
C MET A 15 1.61 3.34 5.78
N SER A 16 1.92 2.07 5.48
CA SER A 16 1.01 0.95 5.71
C SER A 16 0.66 0.78 7.20
N GLY A 17 1.64 0.97 8.09
CA GLY A 17 1.43 0.93 9.53
C GLY A 17 0.44 1.99 10.01
N CYS A 18 0.57 3.23 9.53
CA CYS A 18 -0.39 4.30 9.86
C CYS A 18 -1.82 3.96 9.40
N ALA A 19 -1.96 3.46 8.17
CA ALA A 19 -3.26 3.04 7.63
C ALA A 19 -3.87 1.89 8.45
N LEU A 20 -3.08 0.85 8.75
CA LEU A 20 -3.53 -0.29 9.54
C LEU A 20 -3.96 0.12 10.95
N VAL A 21 -3.18 0.97 11.63
CA VAL A 21 -3.52 1.46 12.98
C VAL A 21 -4.86 2.19 12.98
N ILE A 22 -5.06 3.13 12.06
CA ILE A 22 -6.32 3.90 11.98
C ILE A 22 -7.50 2.97 11.66
N PHE A 23 -7.33 2.08 10.68
CA PHE A 23 -8.37 1.17 10.23
C PHE A 23 -8.79 0.19 11.33
N PHE A 24 -7.84 -0.51 11.94
CA PHE A 24 -8.14 -1.52 12.94
C PHE A 24 -8.70 -0.92 14.24
N HIS A 25 -8.22 0.24 14.69
CA HIS A 25 -8.83 0.90 15.85
C HIS A 25 -10.27 1.32 15.55
N TRP A 26 -10.54 1.87 14.36
CA TRP A 26 -11.91 2.21 13.98
C TRP A 26 -12.82 0.98 13.91
N VAL A 27 -12.36 -0.13 13.32
CA VAL A 27 -13.11 -1.39 13.24
C VAL A 27 -13.37 -1.97 14.63
N ALA A 28 -12.34 -2.05 15.48
CA ALA A 28 -12.43 -2.56 16.85
C ALA A 28 -13.48 -1.81 17.67
N TYR A 29 -13.39 -0.49 17.72
CA TYR A 29 -14.35 0.35 18.45
C TYR A 29 -15.76 0.25 17.88
N ARG A 30 -15.91 0.10 16.55
CA ARG A 30 -17.21 -0.04 15.92
C ARG A 30 -17.87 -1.40 16.17
N ILE A 31 -17.09 -2.47 16.29
CA ILE A 31 -17.58 -3.82 16.61
C ILE A 31 -17.91 -3.94 18.10
N ASN A 32 -17.06 -3.41 18.97
CA ASN A 32 -17.25 -3.49 20.42
C ASN A 32 -18.25 -2.44 20.96
N GLY A 33 -18.60 -1.43 20.15
CA GLY A 33 -19.53 -0.36 20.55
C GLY A 33 -18.95 0.60 21.59
N TRP A 34 -17.63 0.63 21.73
CA TRP A 34 -16.95 1.49 22.70
C TRP A 34 -16.87 2.94 22.22
N LYS A 35 -16.75 3.87 23.17
CA LYS A 35 -16.46 5.27 22.88
C LYS A 35 -14.96 5.50 23.00
N MET A 36 -14.39 6.13 21.99
CA MET A 36 -12.98 6.51 21.99
C MET A 36 -12.75 7.62 23.02
N SER A 37 -11.68 7.54 23.81
CA SER A 37 -11.24 8.67 24.61
C SER A 37 -10.73 9.80 23.70
N GLU A 38 -10.80 11.05 24.18
CA GLU A 38 -10.29 12.20 23.44
C GLU A 38 -8.78 12.07 23.16
N LYS A 39 -8.03 11.52 24.12
CA LYS A 39 -6.59 11.27 24.00
C LYS A 39 -6.26 10.27 22.90
N LEU A 40 -7.04 9.20 22.77
CA LEU A 40 -6.85 8.21 21.71
C LEU A 40 -7.26 8.78 20.35
N GLU A 41 -8.35 9.55 20.27
CA GLU A 41 -8.67 10.28 19.04
C GLU A 41 -7.53 11.19 18.60
N GLU A 42 -7.01 12.05 19.48
CA GLU A 42 -5.88 12.93 19.17
C GLU A 42 -4.65 12.16 18.69
N SER A 43 -4.37 11.02 19.31
CA SER A 43 -3.28 10.13 18.91
C SER A 43 -3.50 9.60 17.49
N LEU A 44 -4.71 9.14 17.13
CA LEU A 44 -5.03 8.72 15.77
C LEU A 44 -4.97 9.87 14.76
N ARG A 45 -5.34 11.10 15.16
CA ARG A 45 -5.17 12.29 14.31
C ARG A 45 -3.69 12.57 14.04
N ALA A 46 -2.83 12.41 15.04
CA ALA A 46 -1.37 12.54 14.87
C ALA A 46 -0.82 11.48 13.91
N VAL A 47 -1.26 10.22 14.04
CA VAL A 47 -0.92 9.12 13.13
C VAL A 47 -1.39 9.43 11.70
N ALA A 48 -2.58 9.98 11.52
CA ALA A 48 -3.09 10.37 10.20
C ALA A 48 -2.27 11.50 9.55
N LYS A 49 -1.84 12.49 10.35
CA LYS A 49 -0.94 13.56 9.87
C LYS A 49 0.44 13.01 9.49
N LEU A 50 0.98 12.08 10.27
CA LEU A 50 2.22 11.39 9.93
C LEU A 50 2.04 10.56 8.65
N GLY A 51 0.91 9.86 8.51
CA GLY A 51 0.52 9.16 7.29
C GLY A 51 0.47 10.10 6.07
N ALA A 52 -0.15 11.28 6.19
CA ALA A 52 -0.18 12.30 5.14
C ALA A 52 1.22 12.72 4.68
N LEU A 53 2.15 12.91 5.61
CA LEU A 53 3.55 13.19 5.28
C LEU A 53 4.21 12.02 4.54
N LEU A 54 3.96 10.78 4.98
CA LEU A 54 4.51 9.59 4.32
C LEU A 54 3.95 9.40 2.90
N TYR A 55 2.66 9.68 2.67
CA TYR A 55 2.09 9.68 1.31
C TYR A 55 2.79 10.70 0.40
N LEU A 56 3.12 11.90 0.90
CA LEU A 56 3.89 12.89 0.14
C LEU A 56 5.29 12.41 -0.22
N ILE A 57 5.98 11.79 0.73
CA ILE A 57 7.32 11.23 0.49
C ILE A 57 7.25 10.10 -0.56
N ILE A 58 6.26 9.21 -0.45
CA ILE A 58 6.06 8.14 -1.44
C ILE A 58 5.65 8.69 -2.81
N MET A 59 4.81 9.73 -2.89
CA MET A 59 4.52 10.43 -4.14
C MET A 59 5.80 10.94 -4.79
N PHE A 60 6.66 11.60 -4.02
CA PHE A 60 7.94 12.11 -4.52
C PHE A 60 8.81 10.96 -5.08
N PHE A 61 8.99 9.87 -4.32
CA PHE A 61 9.76 8.72 -4.80
C PHE A 61 9.13 8.03 -6.00
N THR A 62 7.80 8.00 -6.10
CA THR A 62 7.08 7.40 -7.22
C THR A 62 7.25 8.23 -8.48
N THR A 63 7.17 9.56 -8.39
CA THR A 63 7.49 10.48 -9.48
C THR A 63 8.96 10.38 -9.88
N TRP A 64 9.88 10.32 -8.91
CA TRP A 64 11.31 10.13 -9.19
C TRP A 64 11.60 8.77 -9.86
N LYS A 65 10.91 7.70 -9.43
CA LYS A 65 10.93 6.38 -10.06
C LYS A 65 10.55 6.50 -11.54
N MET A 66 9.45 7.20 -11.86
CA MET A 66 9.03 7.43 -13.25
C MET A 66 10.10 8.18 -14.05
N ILE A 67 10.55 9.35 -13.56
CA ILE A 67 11.53 10.19 -14.26
C ILE A 67 12.83 9.43 -14.50
N SER A 68 13.33 8.73 -13.47
CA SER A 68 14.59 7.98 -13.55
C SER A 68 14.53 6.77 -14.50
N GLY A 69 13.37 6.15 -14.70
CA GLY A 69 13.25 5.10 -15.71
C GLY A 69 12.98 5.61 -17.12
N PHE A 70 12.47 6.85 -17.29
CA PHE A 70 12.50 7.53 -18.60
C PHE A 70 13.92 7.95 -18.99
N ALA A 71 14.71 8.48 -18.06
CA ALA A 71 16.09 8.92 -18.29
C ALA A 71 17.11 7.76 -18.29
N GLY A 72 16.71 6.59 -17.76
CA GLY A 72 17.56 5.41 -17.67
C GLY A 72 17.69 4.70 -19.02
N HIS A 73 18.74 5.02 -19.75
CA HIS A 73 19.16 4.35 -21.00
C HIS A 73 19.74 2.90 -20.89
N PRO A 74 19.67 2.12 -19.78
CA PRO A 74 19.91 0.67 -19.87
C PRO A 74 18.71 -0.08 -20.48
N PRO A 75 18.94 -1.10 -21.32
CA PRO A 75 17.88 -1.98 -21.82
C PRO A 75 17.13 -2.63 -20.63
N GLY A 76 15.80 -2.70 -20.72
CA GLY A 76 14.92 -3.31 -19.71
C GLY A 76 14.25 -2.34 -18.71
N LYS A 77 14.90 -1.23 -18.29
CA LYS A 77 14.26 -0.27 -17.34
C LYS A 77 13.19 0.61 -18.01
N TYR A 78 13.47 1.06 -19.22
CA TYR A 78 12.53 1.87 -20.00
C TYR A 78 11.28 1.06 -20.37
N GLU A 79 11.46 -0.19 -20.79
CA GLU A 79 10.37 -1.12 -21.12
C GLU A 79 9.51 -1.45 -19.90
N ALA A 80 10.13 -1.61 -18.72
CA ALA A 80 9.41 -1.79 -17.46
C ALA A 80 8.43 -0.63 -17.19
N ILE A 81 8.94 0.60 -17.26
CA ILE A 81 8.14 1.79 -16.99
C ILE A 81 7.08 2.00 -18.05
N MET A 82 7.39 1.75 -19.33
CA MET A 82 6.39 1.87 -20.39
C MET A 82 5.28 0.82 -20.24
N SER A 83 5.60 -0.39 -19.79
CA SER A 83 4.61 -1.44 -19.49
C SER A 83 3.69 -1.07 -18.31
N LEU A 84 4.23 -0.40 -17.28
CA LEU A 84 3.44 0.16 -16.17
C LEU A 84 2.63 1.39 -16.55
N LEU A 85 3.10 2.25 -17.46
CA LEU A 85 2.41 3.51 -17.76
C LEU A 85 1.33 3.34 -18.84
N ASN A 86 1.67 2.62 -19.92
CA ASN A 86 0.83 2.45 -21.11
C ASN A 86 0.63 0.98 -21.52
N GLY A 87 1.21 0.03 -20.80
CA GLY A 87 1.14 -1.39 -21.13
C GLY A 87 0.01 -2.13 -20.40
N PRO A 88 0.08 -3.47 -20.35
CA PRO A 88 -0.98 -4.32 -19.80
C PRO A 88 -1.22 -4.11 -18.29
N PHE A 89 -0.23 -3.59 -17.55
CA PHE A 89 -0.31 -3.34 -16.11
C PHE A 89 -0.73 -1.90 -15.75
N SER A 90 -0.97 -1.04 -16.75
CA SER A 90 -1.30 0.37 -16.55
C SER A 90 -2.54 0.62 -15.69
N ARG A 91 -3.56 -0.23 -15.79
CA ARG A 91 -4.75 -0.11 -14.94
C ARG A 91 -4.42 -0.36 -13.47
N ASN A 92 -3.62 -1.38 -13.16
CA ASN A 92 -3.23 -1.67 -11.78
C ASN A 92 -2.40 -0.54 -11.20
N PHE A 93 -1.47 0.01 -11.99
CA PHE A 93 -0.63 1.11 -11.57
C PHE A 93 -1.44 2.39 -11.29
N TRP A 94 -2.25 2.85 -12.26
CA TRP A 94 -2.98 4.10 -12.12
C TRP A 94 -4.11 4.01 -11.10
N TYR A 95 -4.94 2.95 -11.16
CA TYR A 95 -6.08 2.82 -10.25
C TYR A 95 -5.67 2.23 -8.90
N GLY A 96 -4.79 1.23 -8.87
CA GLY A 96 -4.37 0.56 -7.65
C GLY A 96 -3.28 1.32 -6.90
N GLU A 97 -2.07 1.42 -7.46
CA GLU A 97 -0.93 2.05 -6.78
C GLU A 97 -1.15 3.57 -6.60
N VAL A 98 -1.45 4.30 -7.68
CA VAL A 98 -1.53 5.76 -7.66
C VAL A 98 -2.83 6.25 -7.03
N ALA A 99 -4.00 5.85 -7.56
CA ALA A 99 -5.27 6.37 -7.05
C ALA A 99 -5.59 5.81 -5.66
N LEU A 100 -5.71 4.49 -5.51
CA LEU A 100 -6.11 3.88 -4.24
C LEU A 100 -5.01 3.87 -3.18
N GLY A 101 -3.75 3.67 -3.57
CA GLY A 101 -2.64 3.56 -2.63
C GLY A 101 -2.11 4.89 -2.12
N ILE A 102 -2.28 5.98 -2.88
CA ILE A 102 -1.60 7.24 -2.60
C ILE A 102 -2.57 8.42 -2.65
N VAL A 103 -3.14 8.72 -3.82
CA VAL A 103 -3.85 10.00 -4.08
C VAL A 103 -5.15 10.09 -3.29
N ILE A 104 -6.01 9.07 -3.35
CA ILE A 104 -7.32 9.09 -2.68
C ILE A 104 -7.16 9.13 -1.15
N PRO A 105 -6.36 8.25 -0.51
CA PRO A 105 -6.15 8.32 0.94
C PRO A 105 -5.58 9.66 1.39
N PHE A 106 -4.62 10.20 0.64
CA PHE A 106 -4.02 11.50 0.94
C PHE A 106 -5.04 12.65 0.85
N LEU A 107 -5.83 12.70 -0.22
CA LEU A 107 -6.87 13.72 -0.40
C LEU A 107 -7.96 13.62 0.67
N ILE A 108 -8.34 12.39 1.06
CA ILE A 108 -9.30 12.20 2.16
C ILE A 108 -8.77 12.79 3.46
N ILE A 109 -7.52 12.49 3.83
CA ILE A 109 -6.92 12.99 5.07
C ILE A 109 -6.87 14.52 5.07
N LEU A 110 -6.51 15.14 3.93
CA LEU A 110 -6.49 16.59 3.78
C LEU A 110 -7.90 17.21 3.84
N ALA A 111 -8.87 16.64 3.13
CA ALA A 111 -10.23 17.14 3.05
C ALA A 111 -10.89 17.17 4.43
N VAL A 112 -10.69 16.12 5.23
CA VAL A 112 -11.24 16.04 6.59
C VAL A 112 -10.34 16.65 7.65
N ARG A 113 -9.18 17.21 7.25
CA ARG A 113 -8.15 17.79 8.13
C ARG A 113 -7.77 16.87 9.28
N ALA A 114 -7.75 15.56 9.02
CA ALA A 114 -7.59 14.51 10.02
C ALA A 114 -8.54 14.60 11.24
N ARG A 115 -9.76 15.13 11.09
CA ARG A 115 -10.74 15.24 12.20
C ARG A 115 -11.80 14.16 12.18
N ASN A 116 -12.25 13.74 11.00
CA ASN A 116 -13.29 12.73 10.86
C ASN A 116 -12.68 11.32 10.81
N LEU A 117 -12.81 10.56 11.90
CA LEU A 117 -12.23 9.23 12.02
C LEU A 117 -12.80 8.23 11.01
N THR A 118 -14.10 8.25 10.75
CA THR A 118 -14.74 7.34 9.77
C THR A 118 -14.21 7.57 8.37
N ALA A 119 -14.03 8.83 7.97
CA ALA A 119 -13.42 9.15 6.69
C ALA A 119 -11.95 8.71 6.63
N MET A 120 -11.18 8.93 7.70
CA MET A 120 -9.80 8.45 7.78
C MET A 120 -9.70 6.92 7.73
N ALA A 121 -10.62 6.20 8.36
CA ALA A 121 -10.68 4.74 8.29
C ALA A 121 -11.01 4.26 6.88
N PHE A 122 -11.93 4.91 6.17
CA PHE A 122 -12.21 4.61 4.77
C PHE A 122 -10.99 4.87 3.89
N GLY A 123 -10.33 6.02 4.02
CA GLY A 123 -9.07 6.31 3.31
C GLY A 123 -7.96 5.30 3.63
N SER A 124 -7.88 4.85 4.89
CA SER A 124 -6.92 3.83 5.31
C SER A 124 -7.22 2.46 4.71
N MET A 125 -8.49 2.07 4.60
CA MET A 125 -8.91 0.84 3.91
C MET A 125 -8.47 0.86 2.44
N LEU A 126 -8.72 1.97 1.73
CA LEU A 126 -8.29 2.12 0.34
C LEU A 126 -6.76 2.05 0.20
N SER A 127 -6.04 2.67 1.13
CA SER A 127 -4.59 2.62 1.17
C SER A 127 -4.05 1.21 1.38
N ILE A 128 -4.64 0.42 2.29
CA ILE A 128 -4.24 -0.99 2.50
C ILE A 128 -4.37 -1.79 1.20
N ILE A 129 -5.49 -1.63 0.48
CA ILE A 129 -5.71 -2.28 -0.83
C ILE A 129 -4.67 -1.79 -1.84
N GLY A 130 -4.47 -0.48 -1.95
CA GLY A 130 -3.52 0.09 -2.91
C GLY A 130 -2.06 -0.30 -2.63
N ILE A 131 -1.66 -0.44 -1.36
CA ILE A 131 -0.32 -0.92 -0.96
C ILE A 131 -0.15 -2.40 -1.34
N PHE A 132 -1.19 -3.22 -1.22
CA PHE A 132 -1.15 -4.59 -1.70
C PHE A 132 -0.91 -4.62 -3.22
N VAL A 133 -1.64 -3.80 -3.99
CA VAL A 133 -1.44 -3.69 -5.44
C VAL A 133 -0.04 -3.17 -5.79
N MET A 134 0.46 -2.17 -5.05
CA MET A 134 1.81 -1.63 -5.23
C MET A 134 2.89 -2.71 -5.01
N ARG A 135 2.72 -3.61 -4.04
CA ARG A 135 3.63 -4.74 -3.82
C ARG A 135 3.49 -5.80 -4.90
N TYR A 136 2.26 -6.08 -5.33
CA TYR A 136 1.96 -7.00 -6.41
C TYR A 136 2.59 -6.56 -7.74
N ASP A 137 2.38 -5.30 -8.14
CA ASP A 137 2.94 -4.72 -9.36
C ASP A 137 4.47 -4.70 -9.32
N LEU A 138 5.08 -4.36 -8.17
CA LEU A 138 6.54 -4.39 -8.01
C LEU A 138 7.10 -5.79 -8.25
N VAL A 139 6.46 -6.83 -7.70
CA VAL A 139 6.90 -8.22 -7.86
C VAL A 139 6.69 -8.68 -9.29
N ILE A 140 5.50 -8.49 -9.86
CA ILE A 140 5.19 -8.97 -11.22
C ILE A 140 6.04 -8.28 -12.25
N VAL A 141 6.15 -6.95 -12.21
CA VAL A 141 7.02 -6.24 -13.17
C VAL A 141 8.47 -6.68 -12.99
N GLY A 142 8.90 -6.92 -11.75
CA GLY A 142 10.23 -7.45 -11.46
C GLY A 142 10.49 -8.86 -12.00
N GLN A 143 9.46 -9.70 -12.12
CA GLN A 143 9.56 -11.09 -12.62
C GLN A 143 9.27 -11.19 -14.13
N SER A 144 8.37 -10.35 -14.66
CA SER A 144 7.95 -10.35 -16.06
C SER A 144 9.03 -9.82 -17.01
N ILE A 145 10.06 -9.13 -16.48
CA ILE A 145 11.21 -8.65 -17.25
C ILE A 145 12.39 -9.55 -16.91
N PRO A 146 12.58 -10.66 -17.64
CA PRO A 146 13.70 -11.54 -17.42
C PRO A 146 15.03 -10.79 -17.62
N GLY A 147 15.99 -10.99 -16.72
CA GLY A 147 17.38 -10.53 -16.90
C GLY A 147 18.07 -11.08 -18.16
N PHE A 148 17.44 -12.06 -18.83
CA PHE A 148 17.86 -12.61 -20.12
C PHE A 148 17.74 -11.63 -21.30
N ASN A 149 17.07 -10.47 -21.15
CA ASN A 149 17.09 -9.41 -22.17
C ASN A 149 18.51 -8.85 -22.41
N GLU A 150 19.46 -9.05 -21.49
CA GLU A 150 20.88 -8.71 -21.70
C GLU A 150 21.65 -9.77 -22.52
N LEU A 151 21.07 -10.95 -22.77
CA LEU A 151 21.73 -12.07 -23.45
C LEU A 151 21.42 -12.17 -24.96
N GLY A 152 20.61 -11.26 -25.51
CA GLY A 152 20.40 -11.13 -26.96
C GLY A 152 19.78 -12.35 -27.64
N LEU A 153 19.09 -13.21 -26.90
CA LEU A 153 18.46 -14.42 -27.43
C LEU A 153 17.18 -14.06 -28.22
N VAL A 154 17.24 -14.28 -29.53
CA VAL A 154 16.13 -14.10 -30.47
C VAL A 154 15.07 -15.19 -30.20
N ASP A 155 13.78 -14.82 -30.25
CA ASP A 155 12.58 -15.69 -30.14
C ASP A 155 11.99 -16.02 -28.75
N LEU A 156 12.31 -15.26 -27.69
CA LEU A 156 11.59 -15.36 -26.41
C LEU A 156 10.60 -14.20 -26.22
N PRO A 157 9.36 -14.45 -25.73
CA PRO A 157 8.41 -13.37 -25.47
C PRO A 157 8.97 -12.41 -24.42
N HIS A 158 9.13 -11.14 -24.80
CA HIS A 158 9.70 -10.06 -23.97
C HIS A 158 8.92 -9.75 -22.68
N ILE A 159 7.68 -10.22 -22.57
CA ILE A 159 6.83 -10.08 -21.39
C ILE A 159 6.15 -11.42 -21.15
N LEU A 160 6.45 -12.06 -20.01
CA LEU A 160 5.74 -13.25 -19.58
C LEU A 160 4.37 -12.84 -19.01
N PRO A 161 3.24 -13.26 -19.61
CA PRO A 161 1.92 -12.96 -19.08
C PRO A 161 1.71 -13.76 -17.79
N TYR A 162 1.54 -13.06 -16.67
CA TYR A 162 1.18 -13.66 -15.40
C TYR A 162 -0.23 -13.19 -15.01
N ALA A 163 -1.10 -14.15 -14.73
CA ALA A 163 -2.42 -13.94 -14.16
C ALA A 163 -2.57 -14.86 -12.94
N PRO A 164 -2.95 -14.35 -11.76
CA PRO A 164 -3.04 -15.18 -10.58
C PRO A 164 -4.17 -16.20 -10.75
N THR A 165 -3.87 -17.43 -10.36
CA THR A 165 -4.82 -18.53 -10.28
C THR A 165 -5.77 -18.34 -9.09
N LEU A 166 -6.92 -19.01 -9.15
CA LEU A 166 -7.89 -19.00 -8.06
C LEU A 166 -7.28 -19.50 -6.73
N HIS A 167 -6.35 -20.45 -6.78
CA HIS A 167 -5.65 -20.96 -5.60
C HIS A 167 -4.75 -19.92 -4.94
N GLU A 168 -4.03 -19.11 -5.71
CA GLU A 168 -3.21 -18.02 -5.18
C GLU A 168 -4.07 -16.95 -4.50
N TRP A 169 -5.24 -16.63 -5.07
CA TRP A 169 -6.20 -15.72 -4.43
C TRP A 169 -6.75 -16.28 -3.12
N MET A 170 -7.12 -17.56 -3.07
CA MET A 170 -7.63 -18.19 -1.86
C MET A 170 -6.58 -18.20 -0.74
N VAL A 171 -5.33 -18.54 -1.05
CA VAL A 171 -4.24 -18.55 -0.06
C VAL A 171 -3.99 -17.13 0.46
N THR A 172 -3.98 -16.14 -0.42
CA THR A 172 -3.78 -14.73 -0.05
C THR A 172 -4.90 -14.23 0.87
N LEU A 173 -6.17 -14.46 0.49
CA LEU A 173 -7.33 -14.09 1.30
C LEU A 173 -7.31 -14.80 2.66
N SER A 174 -6.95 -16.09 2.70
CA SER A 174 -6.84 -16.85 3.94
C SER A 174 -5.80 -16.25 4.88
N GLY A 175 -4.66 -15.80 4.36
CA GLY A 175 -3.64 -15.10 5.14
C GLY A 175 -4.16 -13.80 5.75
N PHE A 176 -4.85 -12.96 4.97
CA PHE A 176 -5.46 -11.73 5.48
C PHE A 176 -6.52 -12.01 6.55
N THR A 177 -7.41 -12.99 6.31
CA THR A 177 -8.43 -13.40 7.27
C THR A 177 -7.81 -13.95 8.55
N PHE A 178 -6.79 -14.80 8.45
CA PHE A 178 -6.11 -15.37 9.61
C PHE A 178 -5.45 -14.29 10.47
N CYS A 179 -4.73 -13.34 9.85
CA CYS A 179 -4.16 -12.19 10.55
C CYS A 179 -5.23 -11.33 11.22
N GLY A 180 -6.35 -11.06 10.54
CA GLY A 180 -7.47 -10.30 11.09
C GLY A 180 -8.10 -10.99 12.31
N VAL A 181 -8.31 -12.32 12.24
CA VAL A 181 -8.84 -13.11 13.36
C VAL A 181 -7.87 -13.09 14.55
N LEU A 182 -6.57 -13.27 14.32
CA LEU A 182 -5.57 -13.18 15.39
C LEU A 182 -5.54 -11.80 16.06
N PHE A 183 -5.66 -10.72 15.27
CA PHE A 183 -5.75 -9.37 15.81
C PHE A 183 -6.97 -9.18 16.71
N MET A 184 -8.15 -9.62 16.26
CA MET A 184 -9.39 -9.52 17.05
C MET A 184 -9.36 -10.42 18.30
N MET A 185 -8.81 -11.63 18.19
CA MET A 185 -8.60 -12.52 19.33
C MET A 185 -7.66 -11.88 20.36
N GLY A 186 -6.57 -11.25 19.90
CA GLY A 186 -5.65 -10.50 20.75
C GLY A 186 -6.37 -9.36 21.47
N GLU A 187 -7.17 -8.56 20.75
CA GLU A 187 -7.93 -7.46 21.33
C GLU A 187 -8.88 -7.94 22.45
N ARG A 188 -9.61 -9.03 22.20
CA ARG A 188 -10.58 -9.60 23.14
C ARG A 188 -9.91 -10.27 24.35
N MET A 189 -8.80 -10.99 24.14
CA MET A 189 -8.12 -11.76 25.18
C MET A 189 -7.28 -10.87 26.10
N PHE A 190 -6.55 -9.91 25.53
CA PHE A 190 -5.66 -9.03 26.29
C PHE A 190 -6.34 -7.75 26.77
N ARG A 191 -7.62 -7.52 26.41
CA ARG A 191 -8.39 -6.31 26.73
C ARG A 191 -7.52 -5.05 26.55
N GLY A 192 -7.05 -4.81 25.33
CA GLY A 192 -6.03 -3.80 25.02
C GLY A 192 -6.30 -2.37 25.53
N HIS A 193 -7.54 -2.07 25.95
CA HIS A 193 -7.99 -0.77 26.46
C HIS A 193 -8.10 -0.69 28.01
N LEU A 194 -7.72 -1.72 28.76
CA LEU A 194 -7.83 -1.75 30.23
C LEU A 194 -6.93 -0.77 31.00
N SER A 195 -6.15 0.09 30.32
CA SER A 195 -5.41 1.16 30.99
C SER A 195 -6.10 2.53 30.90
N GLU A 196 -7.27 2.61 30.26
CA GLU A 196 -8.10 3.81 30.38
C GLU A 196 -9.06 3.58 31.55
N ASP A 197 -8.81 4.29 32.65
CA ASP A 197 -9.73 4.38 33.78
C ASP A 197 -11.12 4.78 33.23
N HIS A 198 -12.07 3.85 33.36
CA HIS A 198 -13.48 4.05 33.05
C HIS A 198 -14.12 5.08 33.98
#